data_AF-D2AUH5-F1
#
_entry.id   AF-D2AUH5-F1
#
_cell.length_a   1.000
_cell.length_b   1.000
_cell.length_c   1.000
_cell.angle_alpha   90.00
_cell.angle_beta   90.00
_cell.angle_gamma   90.00
#
_symmetry.space_group_name_H-M   'P 1'
#
loop_
_entity.id
_entity.type
_entity.pdbx_description
1 polymer ?
#
loop_
_entity_poly.entity_id
_entity_poly.type
_entity_poly.pdbx_seq_one_letter_code
_entity_poly.pdbx_strand_id
1 'polypeptide(L)'
;MSADHADVQAAETEAAEAAELLAALEERVLDGDATVTHAQLAEHRDLLNFAQMRAQAARRKADKEQAAARRTEYEALAAEVAALDGQAAPVRAAYAEALAALGRLVDVEAELSDRVRAAHARTAQARTVAEEHGEVELLRSTGVLGADGGPAGRSVHYRQPDGARQTWTLLPPGEVAALALRRSIEEATARRGERVPPASWPNTIEERTGRAAERLLPDLVDTGRRDA
;
A
#
# COMPACT_ATOMS: atom_id res chain seq x y z
N MET A 1 -6.95 4.44 39.72
CA MET A 1 -6.15 3.36 40.32
C MET A 1 -6.94 2.08 40.21
N SER A 2 -6.37 1.00 39.67
CA SER A 2 -7.02 -0.32 39.69
C SER A 2 -7.07 -0.83 41.15
N ALA A 3 -8.08 -1.65 41.48
CA ALA A 3 -8.21 -2.25 42.80
C ALA A 3 -6.91 -2.99 43.21
N ASP A 4 -6.27 -3.67 42.26
CA ASP A 4 -5.04 -4.43 42.50
C ASP A 4 -3.85 -3.53 42.88
N HIS A 5 -3.82 -2.28 42.40
CA HIS A 5 -2.77 -1.33 42.79
C HIS A 5 -2.97 -0.84 44.22
N ALA A 6 -4.21 -0.66 44.66
CA ALA A 6 -4.53 -0.32 46.04
C ALA A 6 -4.19 -1.49 46.99
N ASP A 7 -4.47 -2.73 46.59
CA ASP A 7 -4.12 -3.93 47.36
C ASP A 7 -2.60 -4.09 47.53
N VAL A 8 -1.82 -3.84 46.46
CA VAL A 8 -0.35 -3.87 46.51
C VAL A 8 0.18 -2.77 47.43
N GLN A 9 -0.29 -1.53 47.28
CA GLN A 9 0.15 -0.42 48.13
C GLN A 9 -0.18 -0.66 49.61
N ALA A 10 -1.38 -1.16 49.92
CA ALA A 10 -1.76 -1.46 51.30
C ALA A 10 -0.86 -2.53 51.92
N ALA A 11 -0.55 -3.60 51.18
CA ALA A 11 0.35 -4.66 51.67
C ALA A 11 1.81 -4.21 51.79
N GLU A 12 2.27 -3.31 50.92
CA GLU A 12 3.60 -2.69 51.02
C GLU A 12 3.72 -1.76 52.21
N THR A 13 2.68 -0.94 52.48
CA THR A 13 2.62 -0.09 53.67
C THR A 13 2.64 -0.94 54.94
N GLU A 14 1.85 -2.01 55.02
CA GLU A 14 1.85 -2.93 56.17
C GLU A 14 3.25 -3.55 56.42
N ALA A 15 3.96 -3.93 55.35
CA ALA A 15 5.31 -4.45 55.45
C ALA A 15 6.34 -3.39 55.89
N ALA A 16 6.18 -2.14 55.45
CA ALA A 16 7.01 -1.02 55.86
C ALA A 16 6.80 -0.67 57.33
N GLU A 17 5.54 -0.56 57.77
CA GLU A 17 5.17 -0.31 59.16
C GLU A 17 5.72 -1.41 60.09
N ALA A 18 5.61 -2.69 59.71
CA ALA A 18 6.20 -3.79 60.47
C ALA A 18 7.74 -3.70 60.57
N ALA A 19 8.41 -3.24 59.51
CA ALA A 19 9.86 -3.06 59.50
C ALA A 19 10.30 -1.91 60.41
N GLU A 20 9.57 -0.79 60.38
CA GLU A 20 9.82 0.36 61.26
C GLU A 20 9.63 -0.01 62.73
N LEU A 21 8.58 -0.78 63.06
CA LEU A 21 8.34 -1.27 64.42
C LEU A 21 9.46 -2.18 64.92
N LEU A 22 9.95 -3.11 64.07
CA LEU A 22 11.06 -3.98 64.43
C LEU A 22 12.35 -3.18 64.63
N ALA A 23 12.67 -2.25 63.73
CA ALA A 23 13.86 -1.40 63.82
C ALA A 23 13.85 -0.55 65.10
N ALA A 24 12.70 0.01 65.47
CA ALA A 24 12.55 0.76 66.71
C ALA A 24 12.78 -0.09 67.98
N LEU A 25 12.37 -1.36 67.96
CA LEU A 25 12.64 -2.30 69.05
C LEU A 25 14.12 -2.70 69.12
N GLU A 26 14.75 -2.92 67.97
CA GLU A 26 16.18 -3.25 67.90
C GLU A 26 17.05 -2.08 68.40
N GLU A 27 16.71 -0.83 68.06
CA GLU A 27 17.42 0.36 68.56
C GLU A 27 17.28 0.50 70.09
N ARG A 28 16.09 0.29 70.64
CA ARG A 28 15.89 0.31 72.12
C ARG A 28 16.76 -0.73 72.83
N VAL A 29 16.93 -1.90 72.23
CA VAL A 29 17.84 -2.94 72.76
C VAL A 29 19.30 -2.48 72.72
N LEU A 30 19.72 -1.80 71.65
CA LEU A 30 21.06 -1.22 71.53
C LEU A 30 21.31 -0.12 72.57
N ASP A 31 20.29 0.67 72.90
CA ASP A 31 20.33 1.70 73.95
C ASP A 31 20.30 1.13 75.38
N GLY A 32 20.19 -0.19 75.54
CA GLY A 32 20.22 -0.86 76.83
C GLY A 32 18.85 -0.95 77.54
N ASP A 33 17.74 -0.82 76.81
CA ASP A 33 16.40 -1.02 77.36
C ASP A 33 16.15 -2.49 77.74
N ALA A 34 16.30 -2.81 79.03
CA ALA A 34 16.09 -4.15 79.57
C ALA A 34 14.61 -4.62 79.56
N THR A 35 13.66 -3.76 79.19
CA THR A 35 12.25 -4.14 79.09
C THR A 35 11.92 -4.86 77.78
N VAL A 36 12.75 -4.72 76.75
CA VAL A 36 12.57 -5.43 75.47
C VAL A 36 13.10 -6.85 75.61
N THR A 37 12.22 -7.82 75.39
CA THR A 37 12.54 -9.25 75.52
C THR A 37 12.88 -9.87 74.16
N HIS A 38 13.65 -10.96 74.18
CA HIS A 38 13.90 -11.77 72.98
C HIS A 38 12.61 -12.28 72.33
N ALA A 39 11.59 -12.61 73.13
CA ALA A 39 10.30 -13.06 72.63
C ALA A 39 9.60 -11.98 71.78
N GLN A 40 9.64 -10.71 72.21
CA GLN A 40 9.09 -9.59 71.45
C GLN A 40 9.84 -9.38 70.13
N LEU A 41 11.18 -9.46 70.12
CA LEU A 41 11.94 -9.37 68.86
C LEU A 41 11.58 -10.51 67.90
N ALA A 42 11.42 -11.73 68.41
CA ALA A 42 11.01 -12.87 67.59
C ALA A 42 9.61 -12.68 67.00
N GLU A 43 8.63 -12.25 67.80
CA GLU A 43 7.27 -11.96 67.34
C GLU A 43 7.24 -10.88 66.25
N HIS A 44 7.98 -9.77 66.44
CA HIS A 44 8.04 -8.71 65.44
C HIS A 44 8.79 -9.12 64.17
N ARG A 45 9.79 -10.01 64.26
CA ARG A 45 10.43 -10.63 63.08
C ARG A 45 9.46 -11.49 62.30
N ASP A 46 8.67 -12.32 62.99
CA ASP A 46 7.66 -13.15 62.35
C ASP A 46 6.55 -12.31 61.70
N LEU A 47 6.12 -11.22 62.36
CA LEU A 47 5.18 -10.25 61.82
C LEU A 47 5.72 -9.60 60.53
N LEU A 48 6.97 -9.13 60.54
CA LEU A 48 7.61 -8.55 59.36
C LEU A 48 7.69 -9.57 58.21
N ASN A 49 8.13 -10.80 58.50
CA ASN A 49 8.22 -11.86 57.50
C ASN A 49 6.85 -12.13 56.87
N PHE A 50 5.79 -12.21 57.68
CA PHE A 50 4.43 -12.42 57.21
C PHE A 50 3.93 -11.25 56.34
N ALA A 51 4.15 -10.00 56.77
CA ALA A 51 3.78 -8.81 56.01
C ALA A 51 4.51 -8.74 54.66
N GLN A 52 5.80 -9.06 54.62
CA GLN A 52 6.58 -9.14 53.38
C GLN A 52 6.05 -10.22 52.43
N MET A 53 5.69 -11.40 52.94
CA MET A 53 5.08 -12.45 52.12
C MET A 53 3.74 -12.02 51.54
N ARG A 54 2.92 -11.29 52.30
CA ARG A 54 1.65 -10.72 51.81
C ARG A 54 1.87 -9.68 50.71
N ALA A 55 2.82 -8.76 50.89
CA ALA A 55 3.19 -7.79 49.86
C ALA A 55 3.65 -8.48 48.57
N GLN A 56 4.51 -9.52 48.69
CA GLN A 56 4.95 -10.29 47.54
C GLN A 56 3.78 -11.03 46.85
N ALA A 57 2.86 -11.60 47.62
CA ALA A 57 1.68 -12.27 47.06
C ALA A 57 0.76 -11.28 46.33
N ALA A 58 0.53 -10.09 46.89
CA ALA A 58 -0.24 -9.03 46.26
C ALA A 58 0.38 -8.59 44.92
N ARG A 59 1.71 -8.37 44.89
CA ARG A 59 2.44 -8.04 43.65
C ARG A 59 2.28 -9.13 42.59
N ARG A 60 2.50 -10.41 42.95
CA ARG A 60 2.35 -11.53 42.01
C ARG A 60 0.93 -11.66 41.47
N LYS A 61 -0.09 -11.39 42.29
CA LYS A 61 -1.49 -11.37 41.88
C LYS A 61 -1.71 -10.26 40.84
N ALA A 62 -1.32 -9.02 41.16
CA ALA A 62 -1.45 -7.88 40.26
C ALA A 62 -0.71 -8.10 38.94
N ASP A 63 0.52 -8.63 38.97
CA ASP A 63 1.30 -8.95 37.77
C ASP A 63 0.58 -9.97 36.88
N LYS A 64 -0.02 -11.00 37.48
CA LYS A 64 -0.78 -12.03 36.76
C LYS A 64 -2.03 -11.47 36.12
N GLU A 65 -2.77 -10.62 36.83
CA GLU A 65 -3.99 -9.97 36.32
C GLU A 65 -3.65 -9.00 35.17
N GLN A 66 -2.58 -8.21 35.32
CA GLN A 66 -2.09 -7.36 34.23
C GLN A 66 -1.61 -8.16 33.02
N ALA A 67 -0.91 -9.28 33.24
CA ALA A 67 -0.49 -10.15 32.15
C ALA A 67 -1.67 -10.79 31.43
N ALA A 68 -2.72 -11.18 32.15
CA ALA A 68 -3.97 -11.67 31.57
C ALA A 68 -4.69 -10.59 30.77
N ALA A 69 -4.77 -9.36 31.29
CA ALA A 69 -5.36 -8.22 30.58
C ALA A 69 -4.62 -7.92 29.26
N ARG A 70 -3.28 -7.81 29.30
CA ARG A 70 -2.45 -7.62 28.10
C ARG A 70 -2.64 -8.76 27.09
N ARG A 71 -2.74 -10.01 27.56
CA ARG A 71 -2.98 -11.15 26.68
C ARG A 71 -4.32 -11.03 25.95
N THR A 72 -5.39 -10.66 26.63
CA THR A 72 -6.70 -10.41 26.01
C THR A 72 -6.62 -9.30 24.96
N GLU A 73 -5.92 -8.20 25.27
CA GLU A 73 -5.69 -7.11 24.32
C GLU A 73 -4.92 -7.59 23.07
N TYR A 74 -3.87 -8.40 23.26
CA TYR A 74 -3.10 -8.96 22.15
C TYR A 74 -3.90 -9.95 21.30
N GLU A 75 -4.74 -10.77 21.92
CA GLU A 75 -5.63 -11.70 21.22
C GLU A 75 -6.69 -10.92 20.40
N ALA A 76 -7.24 -9.83 20.94
CA ALA A 76 -8.16 -8.95 20.23
C ALA A 76 -7.48 -8.26 19.03
N LEU A 77 -6.28 -7.70 19.23
CA LEU A 77 -5.50 -7.09 18.15
C LEU A 77 -5.13 -8.10 17.06
N ALA A 78 -4.74 -9.32 17.44
CA ALA A 78 -4.44 -10.38 16.48
C ALA A 78 -5.67 -10.74 15.63
N ALA A 79 -6.86 -10.79 16.24
CA ALA A 79 -8.11 -11.01 15.52
C ALA A 79 -8.44 -9.86 14.56
N GLU A 80 -8.21 -8.61 14.96
CA GLU A 80 -8.40 -7.43 14.09
C GLU A 80 -7.47 -7.47 12.87
N VAL A 81 -6.18 -7.76 13.08
CA VAL A 81 -5.20 -7.89 11.99
C VAL A 81 -5.57 -9.03 11.04
N ALA A 82 -6.00 -10.18 11.57
CA ALA A 82 -6.46 -11.29 10.75
C ALA A 82 -7.72 -10.94 9.92
N ALA A 83 -8.65 -10.16 10.50
CA ALA A 83 -9.82 -9.68 9.77
C ALA A 83 -9.43 -8.72 8.64
N LEU A 84 -8.47 -7.82 8.88
CA LEU A 84 -7.93 -6.93 7.84
C LEU A 84 -7.27 -7.71 6.69
N ASP A 85 -6.55 -8.80 6.98
CA ASP A 85 -5.97 -9.63 5.92
C ASP A 85 -7.06 -10.32 5.06
N GLY A 86 -8.14 -10.80 5.68
CA GLY A 86 -9.30 -11.32 4.97
C GLY A 86 -9.96 -10.27 4.06
N GLN A 87 -10.05 -9.03 4.53
CA GLN A 87 -10.57 -7.89 3.76
C GLN A 87 -9.61 -7.42 2.65
N ALA A 88 -8.31 -7.65 2.81
CA ALA A 88 -7.31 -7.34 1.80
C ALA A 88 -7.27 -8.35 0.65
N ALA A 89 -7.82 -9.56 0.82
CA ALA A 89 -7.81 -10.59 -0.21
C ALA A 89 -8.53 -10.17 -1.52
N PRO A 90 -9.74 -9.57 -1.50
CA PRO A 90 -10.37 -9.01 -2.70
C PRO A 90 -9.53 -7.93 -3.38
N VAL A 91 -8.86 -7.07 -2.60
CA VAL A 91 -7.99 -6.02 -3.14
C VAL A 91 -6.78 -6.61 -3.85
N ARG A 92 -6.12 -7.62 -3.26
CA ARG A 92 -5.02 -8.36 -3.90
C ARG A 92 -5.47 -9.07 -5.16
N ALA A 93 -6.65 -9.69 -5.15
CA ALA A 93 -7.22 -10.34 -6.33
C ALA A 93 -7.48 -9.32 -7.46
N ALA A 94 -8.05 -8.16 -7.14
CA ALA A 94 -8.25 -7.08 -8.10
C ALA A 94 -6.93 -6.55 -8.68
N TYR A 95 -5.88 -6.42 -7.87
CA TYR A 95 -4.54 -6.07 -8.37
C TYR A 95 -3.97 -7.13 -9.32
N ALA A 96 -4.10 -8.41 -8.97
CA ALA A 96 -3.65 -9.51 -9.83
C ALA A 96 -4.40 -9.52 -11.17
N GLU A 97 -5.72 -9.30 -11.14
CA GLU A 97 -6.54 -9.19 -12.35
C GLU A 97 -6.13 -8.00 -13.22
N ALA A 98 -5.88 -6.83 -12.61
CA ALA A 98 -5.40 -5.64 -13.32
C ALA A 98 -4.03 -5.87 -13.99
N LEU A 99 -3.09 -6.52 -13.28
CA LEU A 99 -1.79 -6.89 -13.84
C LEU A 99 -1.93 -7.86 -15.02
N ALA A 100 -2.80 -8.87 -14.88
CA ALA A 100 -3.07 -9.81 -15.97
C ALA A 100 -3.72 -9.13 -17.19
N ALA A 101 -4.61 -8.16 -16.97
CA ALA A 101 -5.22 -7.38 -18.04
C ALA A 101 -4.20 -6.50 -18.77
N LEU A 102 -3.30 -5.85 -18.03
CA LEU A 102 -2.19 -5.09 -18.61
C LEU A 102 -1.24 -5.98 -19.41
N GLY A 103 -0.92 -7.19 -18.92
CA GLY A 103 -0.15 -8.18 -19.67
C GLY A 103 -0.80 -8.53 -21.01
N ARG A 104 -2.10 -8.84 -21.02
CA ARG A 104 -2.85 -9.11 -22.26
C ARG A 104 -2.84 -7.93 -23.23
N LEU A 105 -2.94 -6.70 -22.74
CA LEU A 105 -2.88 -5.50 -23.57
C LEU A 105 -1.51 -5.37 -24.26
N VAL A 106 -0.43 -5.62 -23.53
CA VAL A 106 0.94 -5.62 -24.08
C VAL A 106 1.09 -6.70 -25.16
N ASP A 107 0.56 -7.91 -24.94
CA ASP A 107 0.62 -9.00 -25.93
C ASP A 107 -0.14 -8.64 -27.22
N VAL A 108 -1.37 -8.12 -27.09
CA VAL A 108 -2.19 -7.70 -28.25
C VAL A 108 -1.53 -6.56 -29.02
N GLU A 109 -0.93 -5.59 -28.33
CA GLU A 109 -0.18 -4.52 -28.99
C GLU A 109 1.02 -5.08 -29.71
N ALA A 110 1.81 -5.97 -29.09
CA ALA A 110 2.99 -6.55 -29.72
C ALA A 110 2.62 -7.27 -31.02
N GLU A 111 1.53 -8.05 -31.01
CA GLU A 111 1.01 -8.72 -32.21
C GLU A 111 0.61 -7.70 -33.29
N LEU A 112 -0.13 -6.65 -32.92
CA LEU A 112 -0.52 -5.60 -33.86
C LEU A 112 0.70 -4.87 -34.43
N SER A 113 1.67 -4.57 -33.57
CA SER A 113 2.94 -3.97 -33.92
C SER A 113 3.68 -4.83 -34.97
N ASP A 114 3.76 -6.14 -34.75
CA ASP A 114 4.38 -7.08 -35.69
C ASP A 114 3.64 -7.15 -37.02
N ARG A 115 2.30 -7.16 -37.00
CA ARG A 115 1.46 -7.10 -38.21
C ARG A 115 1.71 -5.80 -39.00
N VAL A 116 1.82 -4.66 -38.31
CA VAL A 116 2.14 -3.37 -38.95
C VAL A 116 3.54 -3.38 -39.54
N ARG A 117 4.53 -3.96 -38.85
CA ARG A 117 5.90 -4.10 -39.37
C ARG A 117 5.93 -4.96 -40.64
N ALA A 118 5.20 -6.08 -40.62
CA ALA A 118 5.07 -6.96 -41.79
C ALA A 118 4.37 -6.26 -42.96
N ALA A 119 3.29 -5.51 -42.69
CA ALA A 119 2.60 -4.72 -43.70
C ALA A 119 3.52 -3.64 -44.31
N HIS A 120 4.28 -2.93 -43.47
CA HIS A 120 5.27 -1.95 -43.91
C HIS A 120 6.31 -2.57 -44.85
N ALA A 121 6.90 -3.71 -44.47
CA ALA A 121 7.89 -4.39 -45.29
C ALA A 121 7.33 -4.79 -46.67
N ARG A 122 6.09 -5.31 -46.72
CA ARG A 122 5.41 -5.65 -47.98
C ARG A 122 5.13 -4.42 -48.84
N THR A 123 4.68 -3.31 -48.24
CA THR A 123 4.44 -2.07 -48.97
C THR A 123 5.73 -1.49 -49.54
N ALA A 124 6.83 -1.52 -48.78
CA ALA A 124 8.14 -1.10 -49.26
C ALA A 124 8.60 -1.94 -50.46
N GLN A 125 8.46 -3.27 -50.37
CA GLN A 125 8.78 -4.18 -51.48
C GLN A 125 7.91 -3.92 -52.71
N ALA A 126 6.58 -3.78 -52.55
CA ALA A 126 5.67 -3.49 -53.66
C ALA A 126 6.00 -2.16 -54.34
N ARG A 127 6.44 -1.16 -53.56
CA ARG A 127 6.88 0.12 -54.09
C ARG A 127 8.15 0.00 -54.93
N THR A 128 9.16 -0.75 -54.46
CA THR A 128 10.37 -1.01 -55.25
C THR A 128 10.03 -1.65 -56.60
N VAL A 129 9.18 -2.67 -56.60
CA VAL A 129 8.73 -3.33 -57.84
C VAL A 129 7.98 -2.35 -58.76
N ALA A 130 7.05 -1.56 -58.22
CA ALA A 130 6.33 -0.57 -59.02
C ALA A 130 7.25 0.52 -59.60
N GLU A 131 8.30 0.93 -58.88
CA GLU A 131 9.31 1.87 -59.36
C GLU A 131 10.15 1.25 -60.50
N GLU A 132 10.56 -0.02 -60.37
CA GLU A 132 11.29 -0.76 -61.41
C GLU A 132 10.49 -0.91 -62.72
N HIS A 133 9.18 -1.03 -62.63
CA HIS A 133 8.28 -1.22 -63.78
C HIS A 133 7.59 0.06 -64.27
N GLY A 134 7.78 1.21 -63.62
CA GLY A 134 7.09 2.45 -63.97
C GLY A 134 5.59 2.47 -63.62
N GLU A 135 5.16 1.63 -62.67
CA GLU A 135 3.76 1.39 -62.27
C GLU A 135 3.37 2.10 -60.96
N VAL A 136 4.11 3.13 -60.55
CA VAL A 136 3.91 3.82 -59.26
C VAL A 136 2.48 4.39 -59.11
N GLU A 137 1.88 4.93 -60.19
CA GLU A 137 0.50 5.44 -60.15
C GLU A 137 -0.53 4.32 -59.99
N LEU A 138 -0.26 3.13 -60.54
CA LEU A 138 -1.11 1.97 -60.35
C LEU A 138 -1.10 1.54 -58.88
N LEU A 139 0.08 1.47 -58.25
CA LEU A 139 0.18 1.18 -56.81
C LEU A 139 -0.51 2.25 -55.96
N ARG A 140 -0.41 3.54 -56.30
CA ARG A 140 -1.13 4.61 -55.58
C ARG A 140 -2.64 4.47 -55.68
N SER A 141 -3.14 3.98 -56.81
CA SER A 141 -4.58 3.79 -57.04
C SER A 141 -5.19 2.69 -56.16
N THR A 142 -4.38 1.76 -55.62
CA THR A 142 -4.85 0.71 -54.70
C THR A 142 -5.06 1.19 -53.25
N GLY A 143 -4.70 2.45 -52.95
CA GLY A 143 -4.96 3.08 -51.66
C GLY A 143 -3.91 2.82 -50.56
N VAL A 144 -2.86 2.05 -50.85
CA VAL A 144 -1.74 1.82 -49.93
C VAL A 144 -0.74 2.97 -50.06
N LEU A 145 -0.67 3.86 -49.05
CA LEU A 145 0.18 5.05 -49.10
C LEU A 145 1.54 4.85 -48.42
N GLY A 146 1.60 4.01 -47.39
CA GLY A 146 2.83 3.72 -46.66
C GLY A 146 2.59 3.46 -45.18
N ALA A 147 3.65 3.10 -44.47
CA ALA A 147 3.70 3.13 -43.02
C ALA A 147 5.04 3.77 -42.63
N ASP A 148 5.10 4.42 -41.46
CA ASP A 148 6.31 5.04 -40.93
C ASP A 148 6.58 4.45 -39.53
N GLY A 149 7.82 4.03 -39.28
CA GLY A 149 8.27 3.57 -37.96
C GLY A 149 9.21 4.58 -37.33
N GLY A 150 8.71 5.38 -36.37
CA GLY A 150 9.52 6.34 -35.62
C GLY A 150 9.59 6.02 -34.12
N PRO A 151 10.48 6.67 -33.37
CA PRO A 151 10.55 6.53 -31.90
C PRO A 151 9.28 7.05 -31.18
N ALA A 152 8.44 7.83 -31.86
CA ALA A 152 7.17 8.34 -31.36
C ALA A 152 5.96 7.41 -31.63
N GLY A 153 6.19 6.23 -32.21
CA GLY A 153 5.14 5.28 -32.57
C GLY A 153 5.20 4.84 -34.04
N ARG A 154 4.35 3.87 -34.38
CA ARG A 154 4.20 3.37 -35.76
C ARG A 154 2.96 3.98 -36.37
N SER A 155 3.10 4.67 -37.50
CA SER A 155 1.99 5.25 -38.23
C SER A 155 1.68 4.43 -39.47
N VAL A 156 0.42 4.13 -39.73
CA VAL A 156 -0.06 3.51 -40.97
C VAL A 156 -0.86 4.56 -41.74
N HIS A 157 -0.49 4.79 -43.00
CA HIS A 157 -1.19 5.70 -43.89
C HIS A 157 -1.95 4.91 -44.96
N TYR A 158 -3.25 5.14 -45.05
CA TYR A 158 -4.08 4.54 -46.09
C TYR A 158 -5.07 5.55 -46.65
N ARG A 159 -5.53 5.30 -47.87
CA ARG A 159 -6.60 6.05 -48.51
C ARG A 159 -7.89 5.24 -48.41
N GLN A 160 -8.94 5.86 -47.88
CA GLN A 160 -10.28 5.30 -47.86
C GLN A 160 -10.90 5.27 -49.27
N PRO A 161 -11.96 4.46 -49.50
CA PRO A 161 -12.63 4.38 -50.82
C PRO A 161 -13.17 5.71 -51.35
N ASP A 162 -13.46 6.67 -50.46
CA ASP A 162 -13.91 8.03 -50.78
C ASP A 162 -12.76 8.98 -51.15
N GLY A 163 -11.51 8.51 -51.09
CA GLY A 163 -10.30 9.29 -51.35
C GLY A 163 -9.70 9.95 -50.11
N ALA A 164 -10.34 9.88 -48.94
CA ALA A 164 -9.83 10.48 -47.71
C ALA A 164 -8.56 9.78 -47.23
N ARG A 165 -7.53 10.55 -46.87
CA ARG A 165 -6.31 10.00 -46.26
C ARG A 165 -6.53 9.83 -44.76
N GLN A 166 -6.34 8.62 -44.27
CA GLN A 166 -6.36 8.33 -42.85
C GLN A 166 -4.96 7.93 -42.38
N THR A 167 -4.61 8.37 -41.16
CA THR A 167 -3.36 8.01 -40.50
C THR A 167 -3.70 7.43 -39.14
N TRP A 168 -3.22 6.22 -38.87
CA TRP A 168 -3.37 5.56 -37.58
C TRP A 168 -2.02 5.52 -36.92
N THR A 169 -1.89 6.10 -35.73
CA THR A 169 -0.66 6.05 -34.94
C THR A 169 -0.86 5.10 -33.78
N LEU A 170 0.02 4.10 -33.68
CA LEU A 170 0.09 3.20 -32.54
C LEU A 170 1.01 3.80 -31.49
N LEU A 171 0.43 4.10 -30.32
CA LEU A 171 1.18 4.51 -29.14
C LEU A 171 1.90 3.29 -28.53
N PRO A 172 3.08 3.47 -27.92
CA PRO A 172 3.75 2.40 -27.18
C PRO A 172 2.85 1.84 -26.05
N PRO A 173 2.89 0.53 -25.76
CA PRO A 173 2.06 -0.09 -24.72
C PRO A 173 2.18 0.56 -23.36
N GLY A 174 3.42 0.90 -22.96
CA GLY A 174 3.69 1.54 -21.68
C GLY A 174 3.03 2.92 -21.55
N GLU A 175 2.90 3.65 -22.66
CA GLU A 175 2.26 4.96 -22.70
C GLU A 175 0.73 4.84 -22.60
N VAL A 176 0.13 3.87 -23.30
CA VAL A 176 -1.32 3.57 -23.22
C VAL A 176 -1.68 3.10 -21.82
N ALA A 177 -0.89 2.20 -21.23
CA ALA A 177 -1.10 1.68 -19.88
C ALA A 177 -1.00 2.79 -18.82
N ALA A 178 -0.02 3.69 -18.94
CA ALA A 178 0.15 4.82 -18.03
C ALA A 178 -1.05 5.78 -18.08
N LEU A 179 -1.54 6.11 -19.28
CA LEU A 179 -2.73 6.94 -19.45
C LEU A 179 -4.00 6.29 -18.89
N ALA A 180 -4.21 5.01 -19.17
CA ALA A 180 -5.37 4.26 -18.67
C ALA A 180 -5.36 4.19 -17.13
N LEU A 181 -4.18 3.94 -16.52
CA LEU A 181 -4.03 3.92 -15.07
C LEU A 181 -4.32 5.29 -14.47
N ARG A 182 -3.76 6.36 -15.05
CA ARG A 182 -4.01 7.73 -14.61
C ARG A 182 -5.50 8.06 -14.62
N ARG A 183 -6.18 7.84 -15.75
CA ARG A 183 -7.61 8.11 -15.88
C ARG A 183 -8.42 7.32 -14.86
N SER A 184 -8.06 6.06 -14.64
CA SER A 184 -8.72 5.21 -13.65
C SER A 184 -8.57 5.77 -12.23
N ILE A 185 -7.38 6.30 -11.89
CA ILE A 185 -7.13 6.98 -10.61
C ILE A 185 -7.95 8.27 -10.54
N GLU A 186 -7.90 9.13 -11.54
CA GLU A 186 -8.65 10.39 -11.58
C GLU A 186 -10.16 10.17 -11.41
N GLU A 187 -10.74 9.20 -12.13
CA GLU A 187 -12.15 8.84 -11.99
C GLU A 187 -12.46 8.26 -10.60
N ALA A 188 -11.60 7.40 -10.06
CA ALA A 188 -11.81 6.82 -8.74
C ALA A 188 -11.74 7.89 -7.64
N THR A 189 -10.81 8.83 -7.73
CA THR A 189 -10.66 9.96 -6.80
C THR A 189 -11.84 10.93 -6.92
N ALA A 190 -12.28 11.23 -8.15
CA ALA A 190 -13.46 12.06 -8.40
C ALA A 190 -14.74 11.45 -7.78
N ARG A 191 -14.94 10.13 -7.91
CA ARG A 191 -16.08 9.42 -7.28
C ARG A 191 -16.08 9.51 -5.76
N ARG A 192 -14.91 9.72 -5.14
CA ARG A 192 -14.77 9.88 -3.69
C ARG A 192 -14.92 11.33 -3.21
N GLY A 193 -15.04 12.29 -4.13
CA GLY A 193 -15.04 13.72 -3.80
C GLY A 193 -13.69 14.21 -3.27
N GLU A 194 -12.63 13.43 -3.47
CA GLU A 194 -11.27 13.78 -3.08
C GLU A 194 -10.63 14.65 -4.16
N ARG A 195 -9.73 15.55 -3.76
CA ARG A 195 -8.91 16.27 -4.75
C ARG A 195 -7.92 15.29 -5.34
N VAL A 196 -7.88 15.20 -6.68
CA VAL A 196 -6.81 14.48 -7.38
C VAL A 196 -5.48 15.09 -6.92
N PRO A 197 -4.62 14.33 -6.22
CA PRO A 197 -3.33 14.86 -5.83
C PRO A 197 -2.58 15.25 -7.12
N PRO A 198 -1.89 16.40 -7.17
CA PRO A 198 -1.07 16.76 -8.31
C PRO A 198 -0.06 15.63 -8.49
N ALA A 199 -0.28 14.81 -9.51
CA ALA A 199 0.48 13.61 -9.74
C ALA A 199 1.94 14.02 -9.97
N SER A 200 2.84 13.64 -9.06
CA SER A 200 4.30 13.76 -9.23
C SER A 200 4.83 12.71 -10.23
N TRP A 201 4.04 12.38 -11.24
CA TRP A 201 4.44 11.48 -12.31
C TRP A 201 5.45 12.19 -13.20
N PRO A 202 6.43 11.48 -13.77
CA PRO A 202 7.44 12.11 -14.61
C PRO A 202 6.79 12.78 -15.84
N ASN A 203 6.82 14.11 -15.85
CA ASN A 203 6.30 15.02 -16.90
C ASN A 203 6.76 14.69 -18.34
N THR A 204 7.81 13.88 -18.51
CA THR A 204 8.43 13.60 -19.82
C THR A 204 7.59 12.71 -20.74
N ILE A 205 6.67 11.92 -20.19
CA ILE A 205 5.71 11.13 -20.96
C ILE A 205 4.47 12.00 -21.31
N GLU A 206 4.05 12.90 -20.43
CA GLU A 206 2.86 13.75 -20.64
C GLU A 206 2.97 14.69 -21.86
N GLU A 207 4.11 15.34 -22.07
CA GLU A 207 4.23 16.32 -23.17
C GLU A 207 4.19 15.68 -24.57
N ARG A 208 4.65 14.44 -24.68
CA ARG A 208 4.69 13.66 -25.93
C ARG A 208 3.41 12.85 -26.12
N THR A 209 2.98 12.13 -25.10
CA THR A 209 1.84 11.21 -25.20
C THR A 209 0.51 11.94 -25.04
N GLY A 210 0.42 12.99 -24.22
CA GLY A 210 -0.84 13.71 -23.97
C GLY A 210 -1.46 14.26 -25.25
N ARG A 211 -0.67 14.95 -26.09
CA ARG A 211 -1.14 15.49 -27.38
C ARG A 211 -1.47 14.41 -28.42
N ALA A 212 -0.76 13.29 -28.41
CA ALA A 212 -1.03 12.18 -29.30
C ALA A 212 -2.30 11.40 -28.86
N ALA A 213 -2.46 11.18 -27.56
CA ALA A 213 -3.61 10.53 -26.95
C ALA A 213 -4.89 11.38 -27.07
N GLU A 214 -4.82 12.70 -26.90
CA GLU A 214 -5.94 13.62 -27.16
C GLU A 214 -6.50 13.47 -28.58
N ARG A 215 -5.63 13.18 -29.56
CA ARG A 215 -6.02 13.01 -30.96
C ARG A 215 -6.47 11.58 -31.28
N LEU A 216 -5.85 10.57 -30.69
CA LEU A 216 -6.03 9.16 -31.08
C LEU A 216 -7.06 8.43 -30.22
N LEU A 217 -7.21 8.83 -28.97
CA LEU A 217 -8.10 8.24 -27.97
C LEU A 217 -8.83 9.37 -27.23
N PRO A 218 -9.62 10.20 -27.94
CA PRO A 218 -10.24 11.40 -27.36
C PRO A 218 -11.13 11.06 -26.16
N ASP A 219 -11.77 9.89 -26.19
CA ASP A 219 -12.59 9.39 -25.09
C ASP A 219 -11.76 9.19 -23.81
N LEU A 220 -10.44 8.94 -23.90
CA LEU A 220 -9.50 8.82 -22.77
C LEU A 220 -9.04 10.15 -22.18
N VAL A 221 -9.24 11.27 -22.88
CA VAL A 221 -8.71 12.59 -22.44
C VAL A 221 -9.81 13.61 -22.11
N ASP A 222 -11.00 13.49 -22.67
CA ASP A 222 -12.09 14.46 -22.44
C ASP A 222 -13.01 14.06 -21.27
N THR A 223 -12.65 14.40 -20.03
CA THR A 223 -13.57 14.28 -18.87
C THR A 223 -13.60 15.47 -17.89
N GLY A 224 -12.90 16.58 -18.16
CA GLY A 224 -12.72 17.63 -17.14
C GLY A 224 -13.02 19.07 -17.55
N ARG A 225 -13.40 19.35 -18.80
CA ARG A 225 -13.55 20.73 -19.28
C ARG A 225 -14.98 21.18 -19.60
N ARG A 226 -15.97 20.32 -19.40
CA ARG A 226 -17.38 20.71 -19.51
C ARG A 226 -17.89 20.96 -18.10
N ASP A 227 -18.20 22.23 -17.84
CA ASP A 227 -18.83 22.79 -16.64
C ASP A 227 -17.85 23.23 -15.53
N ALA A 228 -17.13 24.32 -15.81
CA ALA A 228 -16.68 25.30 -14.83
C ALA A 228 -17.24 26.67 -15.21
#